data_AF-A0A8T4UAX1-F1
#
_entry.id   AF-A0A8T4UAX1-F1
#
_cell.length_a   1.000
_cell.length_b   1.000
_cell.length_c   1.000
_cell.angle_alpha   90.00
_cell.angle_beta   90.00
_cell.angle_gamma   90.00
#
_symmetry.space_group_name_H-M   'P 1'
#
loop_
_entity.id
_entity.type
_entity.pdbx_description
1 polymer ?
#
loop_
_entity_poly.entity_id
_entity_poly.type
_entity_poly.pdbx_seq_one_letter_code
_entity_poly.pdbx_strand_id
1 'polypeptide(L)'
;MNTGFVLKIIKLYSADISLAFTILEISKKARLSYNATHRTVHGLVKQSILSIKKIGPVSQVSLVKNPTSYSYLMLANAADVESNEELVEKIDGIWKKKRDDASK
;
A
#
# COMPACT_ATOMS: atom_id res chain seq x y z
N MET A 1 2.57 -16.12 -2.64
CA MET A 1 3.04 -14.72 -2.55
C MET A 1 2.44 -14.14 -1.27
N ASN A 2 3.19 -13.39 -0.44
CA ASN A 2 2.67 -12.89 0.84
C ASN A 2 1.73 -11.69 0.59
N THR A 3 0.47 -11.81 0.99
CA THR A 3 -0.57 -10.79 0.74
C THR A 3 -0.25 -9.45 1.40
N GLY A 4 0.26 -9.44 2.64
CA GLY A 4 0.65 -8.20 3.31
C GLY A 4 1.77 -7.45 2.58
N PHE A 5 2.68 -8.17 1.92
CA PHE A 5 3.73 -7.53 1.11
C PHE A 5 3.16 -6.94 -0.18
N VAL A 6 2.21 -7.64 -0.82
CA VAL A 6 1.51 -7.14 -2.01
C VAL A 6 0.80 -5.83 -1.70
N LEU A 7 -0.02 -5.80 -0.65
CA LEU A 7 -0.79 -4.60 -0.29
C LEU A 7 0.13 -3.42 0.04
N LYS A 8 1.21 -3.63 0.79
CA LYS A 8 2.20 -2.58 1.08
C LYS A 8 2.84 -1.99 -0.18
N ILE A 9 3.13 -2.82 -1.18
CA ILE A 9 3.72 -2.36 -2.46
C ILE A 9 2.68 -1.62 -3.30
N ILE A 10 1.48 -2.18 -3.45
CA ILE A 10 0.41 -1.58 -4.27
C ILE A 10 -0.05 -0.24 -3.69
N LYS A 11 -0.11 -0.12 -2.36
CA LYS A 11 -0.48 1.12 -1.67
C LYS A 11 0.42 2.30 -2.02
N LEU A 12 1.66 2.08 -2.46
CA LEU A 12 2.55 3.16 -2.90
C LEU A 12 2.01 3.95 -4.11
N TYR A 13 1.08 3.38 -4.87
CA TYR A 13 0.44 4.00 -6.04
C TYR A 13 -0.94 4.59 -5.72
N SER A 14 -1.36 4.61 -4.46
CA SER A 14 -2.68 5.12 -4.04
C SER A 14 -2.85 6.62 -4.25
N ALA A 15 -1.78 7.39 -4.07
CA ALA A 15 -1.80 8.84 -4.26
C ALA A 15 -1.81 9.23 -5.75
N ASP A 16 -1.07 8.48 -6.58
CA ASP A 16 -1.04 8.67 -8.03
C ASP A 16 -0.63 7.34 -8.71
N ILE A 17 -1.52 6.84 -9.56
CA ILE A 17 -1.33 5.59 -10.30
C ILE A 17 -0.30 5.70 -11.43
N SER A 18 0.11 6.91 -11.78
CA SER A 18 1.11 7.19 -12.82
C SER A 18 2.54 7.21 -12.26
N LEU A 19 2.70 7.05 -10.94
CA LEU A 19 4.00 6.95 -10.31
C LEU A 19 4.78 5.72 -10.81
N ALA A 20 6.09 5.89 -10.88
CA ALA A 20 7.03 4.82 -11.18
C ALA A 20 8.17 4.84 -10.18
N PHE A 21 8.55 3.66 -9.69
CA PHE A 21 9.58 3.49 -8.67
C PHE A 21 10.59 2.42 -9.06
N THR A 22 11.83 2.59 -8.64
CA THR A 22 12.79 1.48 -8.64
C THR A 22 12.44 0.45 -7.55
N ILE A 23 12.93 -0.79 -7.70
CA ILE A 23 12.77 -1.82 -6.66
C ILE A 23 13.35 -1.37 -5.32
N LEU A 24 14.46 -0.61 -5.34
CA LEU A 24 15.07 -0.06 -4.14
C LEU A 24 14.15 0.96 -3.43
N GLU A 25 13.53 1.86 -4.18
CA GLU A 25 12.58 2.84 -3.61
C GLU A 25 11.34 2.15 -3.04
N ILE A 26 10.80 1.14 -3.73
CA ILE A 26 9.68 0.34 -3.25
C ILE A 26 10.06 -0.33 -1.92
N SER A 27 11.24 -0.96 -1.84
CA SER A 27 11.73 -1.62 -0.63
C SER A 27 11.79 -0.65 0.55
N LYS A 28 12.33 0.56 0.34
CA LYS A 28 12.42 1.60 1.38
C LYS A 28 11.03 2.11 1.80
N LYS A 29 10.18 2.47 0.84
CA LYS A 29 8.85 3.06 1.09
C LYS A 29 7.88 2.05 1.71
N ALA A 30 7.88 0.80 1.24
CA ALA A 30 7.04 -0.28 1.77
C ALA A 30 7.59 -0.89 3.07
N ARG A 31 8.81 -0.49 3.51
CA ARG A 31 9.52 -1.06 4.67
C ARG A 31 9.64 -2.58 4.59
N LEU A 32 10.08 -3.07 3.42
CA LEU A 32 10.32 -4.49 3.13
C LEU A 32 11.78 -4.70 2.76
N SER A 33 12.32 -5.90 3.01
CA SER A 33 13.67 -6.24 2.53
C SER A 33 13.72 -6.21 1.00
N TYR A 34 14.90 -5.93 0.44
CA TYR A 34 15.08 -5.89 -1.01
C TYR A 34 14.67 -7.21 -1.68
N ASN A 35 15.07 -8.36 -1.11
CA ASN A 35 14.72 -9.67 -1.64
C ASN A 35 13.21 -9.94 -1.59
N ALA A 36 12.54 -9.58 -0.50
CA ALA A 36 11.08 -9.73 -0.41
C ALA A 36 10.37 -8.84 -1.44
N THR A 37 10.86 -7.63 -1.62
CA THR A 37 10.35 -6.66 -2.60
C THR A 37 10.52 -7.19 -4.02
N HIS A 38 11.74 -7.60 -4.39
CA HIS A 38 12.07 -8.14 -5.70
C HIS A 38 11.19 -9.34 -6.07
N ARG A 39 11.05 -10.32 -5.17
CA ARG A 39 10.20 -11.49 -5.40
C ARG A 39 8.72 -11.13 -5.57
N THR A 40 8.22 -10.18 -4.77
CA THR A 40 6.82 -9.76 -4.82
C THR A 40 6.54 -8.96 -6.09
N VAL A 41 7.39 -7.99 -6.44
CA VAL A 41 7.29 -7.23 -7.70
C VAL A 41 7.29 -8.18 -8.89
N HIS A 42 8.21 -9.14 -8.94
CA HIS A 42 8.28 -10.09 -10.05
C HIS A 42 7.01 -10.96 -10.15
N GLY A 43 6.41 -11.36 -9.02
CA GLY A 43 5.12 -12.04 -8.99
C GLY A 43 3.98 -11.19 -9.56
N LEU A 44 3.91 -9.91 -9.16
CA LEU A 44 2.90 -8.96 -9.64
C LEU A 44 3.08 -8.61 -11.12
N VAL A 45 4.31 -8.61 -11.63
CA VAL A 45 4.58 -8.45 -13.07
C VAL A 45 4.07 -9.64 -13.87
N LYS A 46 4.31 -10.88 -13.40
CA LYS A 46 3.75 -12.08 -14.05
C LYS A 46 2.22 -12.07 -14.10
N GLN A 47 1.58 -11.43 -13.12
CA GLN A 47 0.12 -11.29 -13.04
C GLN A 47 -0.41 -10.06 -13.79
N SER A 48 0.46 -9.31 -14.51
CA SER A 48 0.09 -8.08 -15.21
C SER A 48 -0.51 -7.00 -14.30
N ILE A 49 -0.15 -6.99 -13.01
CA ILE A 49 -0.56 -5.96 -12.05
C ILE A 49 0.45 -4.80 -12.06
N LEU A 50 1.74 -5.14 -12.13
CA LEU A 50 2.83 -4.19 -12.29
C LEU A 50 3.49 -4.38 -13.65
N SER A 51 4.12 -3.33 -14.16
CA SER A 51 5.00 -3.40 -15.33
C SER A 51 6.40 -2.92 -14.95
N ILE A 52 7.41 -3.45 -15.63
CA ILE A 52 8.80 -2.99 -15.50
C ILE A 52 9.22 -2.42 -16.85
N LYS A 53 9.64 -1.15 -16.85
CA LYS A 53 10.24 -0.49 -18.01
C LYS A 53 11.70 -0.17 -17.70
N LYS A 54 12.59 -0.56 -18.61
CA LYS A 54 14.01 -0.20 -18.51
C LYS A 54 14.22 1.19 -19.10
N ILE A 55 14.80 2.09 -18.31
CA ILE A 55 15.17 3.45 -18.72
C ILE A 55 16.66 3.61 -18.42
N GLY A 56 17.50 3.45 -19.44
CA GLY A 56 18.95 3.41 -19.29
C GLY A 56 19.41 2.26 -18.38
N PRO A 57 20.23 2.52 -17.34
CA PRO A 57 20.68 1.49 -16.41
C PRO A 57 19.63 1.13 -15.34
N VAL A 58 18.49 1.83 -15.28
CA VAL A 58 17.51 1.70 -14.20
C VAL A 58 16.25 0.98 -14.68
N SER A 59 15.71 0.10 -13.84
CA SER A 59 14.38 -0.51 -14.02
C SER A 59 13.34 0.24 -13.19
N GLN A 60 12.35 0.81 -13.85
CA GLN A 60 11.20 1.44 -13.21
C GLN A 60 10.00 0.51 -13.20
N VAL A 61 9.36 0.40 -12.05
CA VAL A 61 8.16 -0.38 -11.80
C VAL A 61 6.98 0.58 -11.74
N SER A 62 5.90 0.29 -12.45
CA SER A 62 4.68 1.10 -12.44
C SER A 62 3.44 0.21 -12.39
N LEU A 63 2.31 0.76 -11.94
CA LEU A 63 1.03 0.06 -11.92
C LEU A 63 0.47 -0.06 -13.34
N VAL A 64 0.02 -1.27 -13.71
CA VAL A 64 -0.69 -1.46 -14.99
C VAL A 64 -2.12 -0.95 -14.85
N LYS A 65 -2.58 -0.14 -15.80
CA LYS A 65 -3.93 0.44 -15.80
C LYS A 65 -4.97 -0.58 -16.31
N ASN A 66 -5.31 -1.55 -15.49
CA ASN A 66 -6.33 -2.57 -15.79
C ASN A 66 -7.23 -2.86 -14.57
N PRO A 67 -8.40 -3.49 -14.77
CA PRO A 67 -9.35 -3.75 -13.69
C PRO A 67 -8.75 -4.52 -12.50
N THR A 68 -7.92 -5.54 -12.77
CA THR A 68 -7.27 -6.34 -11.73
C THR A 68 -6.37 -5.49 -10.83
N SER A 69 -5.53 -4.65 -11.41
CA SER A 69 -4.66 -3.74 -10.66
C SER A 69 -5.45 -2.77 -9.79
N TYR A 70 -6.57 -2.25 -10.30
CA TYR A 70 -7.44 -1.37 -9.53
C TYR A 70 -8.11 -2.10 -8.37
N SER A 71 -8.53 -3.36 -8.54
CA SER A 71 -9.05 -4.18 -7.44
C SER A 71 -8.01 -4.35 -6.33
N TYR A 72 -6.75 -4.62 -6.67
CA TYR A 72 -5.66 -4.68 -5.69
C TYR A 72 -5.43 -3.33 -5.00
N LEU A 73 -5.54 -2.22 -5.71
CA LEU A 73 -5.41 -0.88 -5.14
C LEU A 73 -6.54 -0.56 -4.16
N MET A 74 -7.79 -0.90 -4.51
CA MET A 74 -8.93 -0.75 -3.62
C MET A 74 -8.76 -1.60 -2.36
N LEU A 75 -8.32 -2.86 -2.49
CA LEU A 75 -8.02 -3.73 -1.34
C LEU A 75 -6.90 -3.15 -0.45
N ALA A 76 -5.85 -2.60 -1.07
CA ALA A 76 -4.74 -2.01 -0.32
C ALA A 76 -5.16 -0.76 0.48
N ASN A 77 -6.12 0.02 -0.03
CA ASN A 77 -6.69 1.16 0.68
C ASN A 77 -7.70 0.71 1.76
N ALA A 78 -8.48 -0.33 1.50
CA ALA A 78 -9.44 -0.87 2.47
C ALA A 78 -8.75 -1.54 3.68
N ALA A 79 -7.59 -2.17 3.47
CA ALA A 79 -6.82 -2.79 4.55
C ALA A 79 -6.32 -1.81 5.62
N ASP A 80 -6.30 -0.50 5.34
CA ASP A 80 -6.06 0.51 6.38
C ASP A 80 -7.29 0.79 7.24
N VAL A 81 -8.50 0.60 6.68
CA VAL A 81 -9.77 0.88 7.37
C VAL A 81 -9.97 -0.10 8.53
N GLU A 82 -9.60 -1.37 8.36
CA GLU A 82 -9.62 -2.36 9.45
C GLU A 82 -8.61 -2.04 10.58
N SER A 83 -7.51 -1.34 10.26
CA SER A 83 -6.58 -0.85 11.30
C SER A 83 -7.07 0.43 12.01
N ASN A 84 -8.12 1.07 11.49
CA ASN A 84 -8.67 2.32 12.01
C ASN A 84 -9.86 2.12 12.96
N GLU A 85 -10.47 0.93 13.06
CA GLU A 85 -11.52 0.67 14.05
C GLU A 85 -11.01 0.90 15.48
N GLU A 86 -9.77 0.50 15.79
CA GLU A 86 -9.12 0.80 17.08
C GLU A 86 -8.89 2.32 17.31
N LEU A 87 -8.69 3.09 16.25
CA LEU A 87 -8.54 4.56 16.32
C LEU A 87 -9.89 5.24 16.54
N VAL A 88 -10.95 4.75 15.90
CA VAL A 88 -12.33 5.22 16.10
C VAL A 88 -12.79 4.94 17.53
N GLU A 89 -12.54 3.73 18.06
CA GLU A 89 -12.86 3.40 19.45
C GLU A 89 -12.10 4.27 20.47
N LYS A 90 -10.81 4.56 20.21
CA LYS A 90 -10.02 5.48 21.05
C LYS A 90 -10.57 6.90 21.02
N ILE A 91 -10.97 7.39 19.86
CA ILE A 91 -11.54 8.73 19.70
C ILE A 91 -12.87 8.80 20.45
N ASP A 92 -13.77 7.84 20.26
CA ASP A 92 -15.06 7.78 20.97
C ASP A 92 -14.91 7.70 22.49
N GLY A 93 -13.92 6.94 22.98
CA GLY A 93 -13.56 6.90 24.40
C GLY A 93 -13.13 8.26 24.96
N ILE A 94 -12.37 9.04 24.18
CA ILE A 94 -11.92 10.39 24.55
C ILE A 94 -13.10 11.37 24.60
N TRP A 95 -14.02 11.30 23.63
CA TRP A 95 -15.19 12.18 23.58
C TRP A 95 -16.18 11.92 24.72
N LYS A 96 -16.40 10.65 25.11
CA LYS A 96 -17.23 10.32 26.28
C LYS A 96 -16.65 10.91 27.57
N LYS A 97 -15.34 10.74 27.80
CA LYS A 97 -14.68 11.24 29.00
C LYS A 97 -14.74 12.76 29.15
N LYS A 98 -14.55 13.50 28.04
CA LYS A 98 -14.70 14.97 28.04
C LYS A 98 -16.13 15.44 28.33
N ARG A 99 -17.14 14.65 27.95
CA ARG A 99 -18.56 14.97 28.21
C ARG A 99 -18.92 14.78 29.68
N ASP A 100 -18.38 13.73 30.30
CA ASP A 100 -18.60 13.43 31.71
C ASP A 100 -17.87 14.42 32.64
N ASP A 101 -16.66 14.85 32.27
CA ASP A 101 -15.89 15.87 33.00
C ASP A 101 -16.50 17.28 32.86
N ALA A 102 -17.22 17.57 31.77
CA ALA A 102 -17.91 18.85 31.56
C ALA A 102 -19.30 18.92 32.24
N SER A 103 -19.77 17.82 32.83
CA SER A 103 -21.08 17.72 33.51
C SER A 103 -20.97 17.74 35.04
N LYS A 104 -19.78 18.05 35.59
CA LYS A 104 -19.50 18.28 37.01
C LYS A 104 -19.16 19.75 37.25
#